data_AF-A0A3E0P096-F1
#
_entry.id   AF-A0A3E0P096-F1
#
_cell.length_a   1.000
_cell.length_b   1.000
_cell.length_c   1.000
_cell.angle_alpha   90.00
_cell.angle_beta   90.00
_cell.angle_gamma   90.00
#
_symmetry.space_group_name_H-M   'P 1'
#
loop_
_entity.id
_entity.type
_entity.pdbx_description
1 polymer ?
#
loop_
_entity_poly.entity_id
_entity_poly.type
_entity_poly.pdbx_seq_one_letter_code
_entity_poly.pdbx_strand_id
1 'polypeptide(L)'
;MDEASGSGASSTNGAGARPRLLISSRRQGLADTKQTPPTSLPAKLATQFREQLEAKRDELRELYQQDVELGLRPSDGGMEDEVDRANNAYSRELTFAISDGERALLDQIEAALVRFERGTFGRCTSCGIQISRERLSALPWARHCMSCQELEERGQLPDHD
;
A
#
# COMPACT_ATOMS: atom_id res chain seq x y z
N MET A 1 -66.87 20.45 -19.87
CA MET A 1 -66.32 19.43 -20.77
C MET A 1 -65.06 18.90 -20.08
N ASP A 2 -65.18 18.33 -18.87
CA ASP A 2 -65.73 16.99 -18.56
C ASP A 2 -64.97 15.91 -19.34
N GLU A 3 -64.12 15.12 -18.69
CA GLU A 3 -64.55 13.89 -18.01
C GLU A 3 -63.51 13.37 -17.01
N ALA A 4 -64.03 12.68 -16.01
CA ALA A 4 -63.37 12.15 -14.83
C ALA A 4 -63.10 10.63 -14.93
N SER A 5 -62.62 10.07 -13.82
CA SER A 5 -62.53 8.64 -13.43
C SER A 5 -61.14 8.05 -13.64
N GLY A 6 -60.46 7.43 -12.69
CA GLY A 6 -60.72 6.78 -11.39
C GLY A 6 -59.50 5.84 -11.19
N SER A 7 -59.22 5.10 -10.14
CA SER A 7 -59.71 4.83 -8.80
C SER A 7 -58.61 3.95 -8.17
N GLY A 8 -58.36 4.00 -6.87
CA GLY A 8 -57.46 3.02 -6.24
C GLY A 8 -56.80 3.46 -4.94
N ALA A 9 -57.60 3.66 -3.89
CA ALA A 9 -57.08 3.59 -2.52
C ALA A 9 -57.08 2.12 -2.07
N SER A 10 -56.01 1.67 -1.42
CA SER A 10 -56.13 0.63 -0.41
C SER A 10 -55.04 0.76 0.66
N SER A 11 -55.52 0.73 1.89
CA SER A 11 -54.86 1.05 3.13
C SER A 11 -54.34 -0.21 3.80
N THR A 12 -53.15 -0.15 4.40
CA THR A 12 -52.81 -1.07 5.50
C THR A 12 -52.12 -0.30 6.62
N ASN A 13 -52.76 -0.34 7.78
CA ASN A 13 -52.31 0.19 9.06
C ASN A 13 -51.05 -0.52 9.58
N GLY A 14 -50.25 0.20 10.36
CA GLY A 14 -49.15 -0.37 11.14
C GLY A 14 -48.70 0.57 12.25
N ALA A 15 -49.39 0.51 13.39
CA ALA A 15 -48.96 1.11 14.65
C ALA A 15 -47.68 0.44 15.17
N GLY A 16 -46.75 1.23 15.73
CA GLY A 16 -45.55 0.67 16.36
C GLY A 16 -44.68 1.75 17.02
N ALA A 17 -44.80 1.83 18.35
CA ALA A 17 -44.08 2.74 19.23
C ALA A 17 -42.55 2.67 19.06
N ARG A 18 -41.87 3.83 19.07
CA ARG A 18 -40.41 3.90 19.09
C ARG A 18 -39.95 3.94 20.56
N PRO A 19 -39.28 2.91 21.10
CA PRO A 19 -38.71 3.00 22.42
C PRO A 19 -37.46 3.89 22.39
N ARG A 20 -37.37 4.78 23.37
CA ARG A 20 -36.22 5.63 23.65
C ARG A 20 -35.13 4.73 24.25
N LEU A 21 -34.20 4.23 23.43
CA LEU A 21 -33.06 3.45 23.91
C LEU A 21 -32.02 4.40 24.51
N LEU A 22 -31.95 4.37 25.83
CA LEU A 22 -30.86 4.88 26.64
C LEU A 22 -29.62 4.02 26.35
N ILE A 23 -28.72 4.47 25.49
CA ILE A 23 -27.43 3.81 25.32
C ILE A 23 -26.54 4.25 26.49
N SER A 24 -26.71 3.55 27.61
CA SER A 24 -25.78 3.58 28.73
C SER A 24 -24.46 2.95 28.31
N SER A 25 -23.40 3.75 28.40
CA SER A 25 -22.03 3.37 28.71
C SER A 25 -21.60 1.94 28.37
N ARG A 26 -20.70 1.82 27.39
CA ARG A 26 -19.54 0.97 27.59
C ARG A 26 -18.30 1.54 26.91
N ARG A 27 -17.41 2.07 27.76
CA ARG A 27 -16.00 2.22 27.46
C ARG A 27 -15.42 0.82 27.22
N GLN A 28 -15.17 0.47 25.98
CA GLN A 28 -14.10 -0.46 25.60
C GLN A 28 -13.11 0.43 24.85
N GLY A 29 -12.01 0.86 25.45
CA GLY A 29 -10.94 -0.05 25.86
C GLY A 29 -10.22 -0.49 24.60
N LEU A 30 -9.34 0.39 24.07
CA LEU A 30 -8.30 0.03 23.11
C LEU A 30 -7.42 -1.02 23.81
N ALA A 31 -7.81 -2.28 23.66
CA ALA A 31 -7.05 -3.42 24.11
C ALA A 31 -5.86 -3.58 23.15
N ASP A 32 -4.67 -3.43 23.72
CA ASP A 32 -3.40 -3.97 23.29
C ASP A 32 -3.39 -4.58 21.88
N THR A 33 -2.83 -3.83 20.91
CA THR A 33 -2.35 -4.36 19.63
C THR A 33 -1.19 -5.31 19.90
N LYS A 34 -1.48 -6.49 20.46
CA LYS A 34 -0.50 -7.57 20.58
C LYS A 34 -0.20 -8.02 19.16
N GLN A 35 0.88 -7.47 18.60
CA GLN A 35 1.49 -7.94 17.37
C GLN A 35 1.59 -9.46 17.43
N THR A 36 0.75 -10.13 16.65
CA THR A 36 0.80 -11.57 16.53
C THR A 36 1.74 -11.85 15.36
N PRO A 37 2.92 -12.46 15.58
CA PRO A 37 3.86 -12.70 14.50
C PRO A 37 3.23 -13.63 13.45
N PRO A 38 3.53 -13.44 12.17
CA PRO A 38 3.04 -14.32 11.11
C PRO A 38 3.42 -15.76 11.43
N THR A 39 2.43 -16.65 11.47
CA THR A 39 2.53 -18.05 11.93
C THR A 39 3.53 -18.91 11.12
N SER A 40 4.15 -18.38 10.08
CA SER A 40 5.08 -19.07 9.18
C SER A 40 6.57 -18.84 9.45
N LEU A 41 6.97 -17.96 10.39
CA LEU A 41 8.38 -17.63 10.64
C LEU A 41 8.74 -17.63 12.14
N PRO A 42 9.96 -18.03 12.53
CA PRO A 42 10.40 -17.93 13.92
C PRO A 42 10.50 -16.47 14.36
N ALA A 43 10.09 -16.18 15.59
CA ALA A 43 9.95 -14.81 16.11
C ALA A 43 11.20 -13.93 15.92
N LYS A 44 12.39 -14.49 16.16
CA LYS A 44 13.66 -13.77 16.00
C LYS A 44 13.91 -13.32 14.55
N LEU A 45 13.60 -14.16 13.58
CA LEU A 45 13.79 -13.86 12.16
C LEU A 45 12.77 -12.84 11.66
N ALA A 46 11.53 -12.91 12.17
CA ALA A 46 10.51 -11.91 11.88
C ALA A 46 10.92 -10.51 12.37
N THR A 47 11.53 -10.39 13.55
CA THR A 47 12.10 -9.13 14.04
C THR A 47 13.21 -8.62 13.13
N GLN A 48 14.14 -9.47 12.71
CA GLN A 48 15.23 -9.08 11.81
C GLN A 48 14.71 -8.52 10.47
N PHE A 49 13.73 -9.18 9.85
CA PHE A 49 13.15 -8.69 8.60
C PHE A 49 12.38 -7.38 8.80
N ARG A 50 11.70 -7.20 9.93
CA ARG A 50 11.05 -5.92 10.26
C ARG A 50 12.08 -4.80 10.37
N GLU A 51 13.14 -4.99 11.14
CA GLU A 51 14.20 -4.00 11.31
C GLU A 51 14.82 -3.62 9.97
N GLN A 52 15.06 -4.60 9.09
CA GLN A 52 15.56 -4.35 7.73
C GLN A 52 14.60 -3.52 6.89
N LEU A 53 13.30 -3.81 6.94
CA LEU A 53 12.28 -3.04 6.21
C LEU A 53 12.15 -1.61 6.73
N GLU A 54 12.17 -1.42 8.05
CA GLU A 54 12.10 -0.10 8.68
C GLU A 54 13.34 0.74 8.33
N ALA A 55 14.53 0.15 8.42
CA ALA A 55 15.76 0.80 8.01
C ALA A 55 15.72 1.22 6.53
N LYS A 56 15.25 0.33 5.64
CA LYS A 56 15.19 0.62 4.21
C LYS A 56 14.15 1.69 3.86
N ARG A 57 13.00 1.69 4.54
CA ARG A 57 11.97 2.72 4.42
C ARG A 57 12.53 4.09 4.81
N ASP A 58 13.26 4.16 5.92
CA ASP A 58 13.79 5.42 6.43
C ASP A 58 14.91 5.94 5.54
N GLU A 59 15.77 5.06 5.00
CA GLU A 59 16.75 5.40 3.95
C GLU A 59 16.08 6.04 2.72
N LEU A 60 15.04 5.41 2.16
CA LEU A 60 14.35 5.93 0.98
C LEU A 60 13.63 7.26 1.25
N ARG A 61 13.08 7.44 2.45
CA ARG A 61 12.45 8.71 2.84
C ARG A 61 13.48 9.83 2.98
N GLU A 62 14.66 9.53 3.50
CA GLU A 62 15.75 10.50 3.61
C GLU A 62 16.24 10.92 2.22
N LEU A 63 16.45 9.97 1.31
CA LEU A 63 16.80 10.25 -0.09
C LEU A 63 15.76 11.17 -0.76
N TYR A 64 14.47 10.86 -0.58
CA TYR A 64 13.40 11.71 -1.14
C TYR A 64 13.42 13.13 -0.57
N GLN A 65 13.67 13.30 0.73
CA GLN A 65 13.79 14.62 1.34
C GLN A 65 14.96 15.42 0.76
N GLN A 66 16.10 14.77 0.54
CA GLN A 66 17.28 15.38 -0.08
C GLN A 66 17.01 15.78 -1.53
N ASP A 67 16.35 14.92 -2.32
CA ASP A 67 15.99 15.22 -3.71
C ASP A 67 15.05 16.42 -3.83
N VAL A 68 14.05 16.53 -2.93
CA VAL A 68 13.16 17.69 -2.86
C VAL A 68 13.95 18.96 -2.54
N GLU A 69 14.87 18.90 -1.57
CA GLU A 69 15.73 20.02 -1.19
C GLU A 69 16.63 20.47 -2.35
N LEU A 70 17.24 19.53 -3.07
CA LEU A 70 18.08 19.81 -4.23
C LEU A 70 17.28 20.36 -5.41
N GLY A 71 16.09 19.82 -5.67
CA GLY A 71 15.20 20.30 -6.73
C GLY A 71 14.64 21.71 -6.47
N LEU A 72 14.59 22.16 -5.22
CA LEU A 72 14.24 23.52 -4.82
C LEU A 72 15.37 24.53 -5.02
N ARG A 73 16.62 24.08 -5.24
CA ARG A 73 17.75 24.98 -5.48
C ARG A 73 17.60 25.59 -6.87
N PRO A 74 17.65 26.93 -7.01
CA PRO A 74 17.62 27.55 -8.32
C PRO A 74 18.80 27.03 -9.15
N SER A 75 18.52 26.57 -10.38
CA SER A 75 19.57 26.30 -11.37
C SER A 75 20.40 27.56 -11.51
N ASP A 76 21.74 27.44 -11.45
CA ASP A 76 22.59 28.57 -11.76
C ASP A 76 22.31 28.97 -13.22
N GLY A 77 21.88 30.21 -13.42
CA GLY A 77 21.43 30.73 -14.72
C GLY A 77 22.59 30.95 -15.69
N GLY A 78 23.52 29.99 -15.80
CA GLY A 78 24.56 29.97 -16.81
C GLY A 78 23.97 29.87 -18.21
N MET A 79 24.72 30.34 -19.20
CA MET A 79 24.35 30.16 -20.61
C MET A 79 24.57 28.69 -20.98
N GLU A 80 23.49 27.90 -21.03
CA GLU A 80 23.52 26.52 -21.53
C GLU A 80 23.62 26.52 -23.06
N ASP A 81 24.60 25.80 -23.62
CA ASP A 81 24.61 25.52 -25.05
C ASP A 81 23.62 24.39 -25.43
N GLU A 82 23.56 24.03 -26.71
CA GLU A 82 22.65 22.98 -27.18
C GLU A 82 23.03 21.59 -26.65
N VAL A 83 24.33 21.34 -26.45
CA VAL A 83 24.85 20.08 -25.90
C VAL A 83 24.56 19.99 -24.41
N ASP A 84 24.75 21.08 -23.67
CA ASP A 84 24.41 21.20 -22.26
C ASP A 84 22.92 20.96 -22.04
N ARG A 85 22.05 21.59 -22.85
CA ARG A 85 20.59 21.37 -22.77
C ARG A 85 20.22 19.91 -23.01
N ALA A 86 20.82 19.26 -24.02
CA ALA A 86 20.55 17.84 -24.31
C ALA A 86 21.00 16.93 -23.14
N ASN A 87 22.19 17.16 -22.59
CA ASN A 87 22.73 16.40 -21.47
C ASN A 87 21.91 16.61 -20.19
N ASN A 88 21.50 17.84 -19.91
CA ASN A 88 20.67 18.18 -18.75
C ASN A 88 19.28 17.54 -18.85
N ALA A 89 18.68 17.56 -20.04
CA ALA A 89 17.40 16.88 -20.28
C ALA A 89 17.50 15.36 -20.06
N TYR A 90 18.54 14.70 -20.61
CA TYR A 90 18.77 13.28 -20.40
C TYR A 90 19.02 12.92 -18.93
N SER A 91 19.85 13.71 -18.24
CA SER A 91 20.14 13.50 -16.81
C SER A 91 18.89 13.62 -15.95
N ARG A 92 18.03 14.62 -16.24
CA ARG A 92 16.74 14.78 -15.54
C ARG A 92 15.81 13.61 -15.76
N GLU A 93 15.70 13.11 -16.99
CA GLU A 93 14.89 11.93 -17.31
C GLU A 93 15.37 10.70 -16.54
N LEU A 94 16.68 10.48 -16.48
CA LEU A 94 17.27 9.38 -15.71
C LEU A 94 16.96 9.51 -14.22
N THR A 95 17.13 10.70 -13.64
CA THR A 95 16.76 10.96 -12.24
C THR A 95 15.29 10.66 -11.99
N PHE A 96 14.40 11.10 -12.88
CA PHE A 96 12.97 10.83 -12.74
C PHE A 96 12.65 9.33 -12.73
N ALA A 97 13.26 8.55 -13.64
CA ALA A 97 13.08 7.11 -13.70
C ALA A 97 13.59 6.39 -12.43
N ILE A 98 14.72 6.85 -11.87
CA ILE A 98 15.25 6.32 -10.61
C ILE A 98 14.26 6.63 -9.46
N SER A 99 13.82 7.88 -9.35
CA SER A 99 12.88 8.29 -8.30
C SER A 99 11.54 7.53 -8.37
N ASP A 100 11.04 7.21 -9.57
CA ASP A 100 9.83 6.40 -9.73
C ASP A 100 10.03 4.97 -9.20
N GLY A 101 11.16 4.35 -9.52
CA GLY A 101 11.53 3.04 -8.99
C GLY A 101 11.66 3.02 -7.45
N GLU A 102 12.23 4.07 -6.87
CA GLU A 102 12.36 4.22 -5.42
C GLU A 102 11.00 4.37 -4.73
N ARG A 103 10.07 5.13 -5.32
CA ARG A 103 8.68 5.24 -4.82
C ARG A 103 7.97 3.91 -4.86
N ALA A 104 8.06 3.19 -5.99
CA ALA A 104 7.47 1.86 -6.12
C ALA A 104 8.06 0.86 -5.10
N LEU A 105 9.35 0.99 -4.77
CA LEU A 105 9.99 0.18 -3.73
C LEU A 105 9.49 0.57 -2.34
N LEU A 106 9.36 1.87 -2.04
CA LEU A 106 8.83 2.36 -0.77
C LEU A 106 7.42 1.81 -0.52
N ASP A 107 6.55 1.86 -1.53
CA ASP A 107 5.18 1.31 -1.45
C ASP A 107 5.19 -0.20 -1.15
N GLN A 108 6.10 -0.96 -1.76
CA GLN A 108 6.26 -2.39 -1.48
C GLN A 108 6.74 -2.66 -0.05
N ILE A 109 7.63 -1.83 0.47
CA ILE A 109 8.14 -1.92 1.85
C ILE A 109 7.02 -1.59 2.85
N GLU A 110 6.26 -0.52 2.61
CA GLU A 110 5.12 -0.17 3.46
C GLU A 110 4.05 -1.26 3.44
N ALA A 111 3.73 -1.82 2.27
CA ALA A 111 2.84 -2.97 2.15
C ALA A 111 3.38 -4.22 2.88
N ALA A 112 4.69 -4.44 2.90
CA ALA A 112 5.32 -5.52 3.67
C ALA A 112 5.18 -5.31 5.19
N LEU A 113 5.37 -4.08 5.68
CA LEU A 113 5.16 -3.72 7.09
C LEU A 113 3.69 -3.91 7.51
N VAL A 114 2.74 -3.53 6.66
CA VAL A 114 1.31 -3.79 6.91
C VAL A 114 1.02 -5.30 6.99
N ARG A 115 1.63 -6.12 6.11
CA ARG A 115 1.51 -7.58 6.20
C ARG A 115 2.10 -8.15 7.49
N PHE A 116 3.15 -7.53 8.01
CA PHE A 116 3.71 -7.88 9.32
C PHE A 116 2.72 -7.60 10.47
N GLU A 117 2.05 -6.44 10.44
CA GLU A 117 1.03 -6.08 11.44
C GLU A 117 -0.18 -7.02 11.39
N ARG A 118 -0.57 -7.43 10.18
CA ARG A 118 -1.70 -8.36 9.95
C ARG A 118 -1.34 -9.83 10.18
N GLY A 119 -0.07 -10.16 10.44
CA GLY A 119 0.39 -11.55 10.59
C GLY A 119 0.34 -12.38 9.29
N THR A 120 0.30 -11.73 8.13
CA THR A 120 0.24 -12.38 6.80
C THR A 120 1.58 -12.35 6.06
N PHE A 121 2.62 -11.74 6.65
CA PHE A 121 3.95 -11.66 6.06
C PHE A 121 4.53 -13.04 5.71
N GLY A 122 5.19 -13.12 4.55
CA GLY A 122 5.75 -14.36 4.01
C GLY A 122 4.73 -15.24 3.26
N ARG A 123 3.51 -14.77 3.00
CA ARG A 123 2.57 -15.39 2.05
C ARG A 123 2.45 -14.54 0.78
N CYS A 124 2.33 -15.23 -0.35
CA CYS A 124 2.06 -14.64 -1.64
C CYS A 124 0.70 -13.95 -1.62
N THR A 125 0.63 -12.71 -2.08
CA THR A 125 -0.62 -11.93 -2.12
C THR A 125 -1.60 -12.42 -3.19
N SER A 126 -1.12 -13.12 -4.22
CA SER A 126 -1.96 -13.66 -5.30
C SER A 126 -2.48 -15.07 -4.96
N CYS A 127 -1.58 -16.05 -4.75
CA CYS A 127 -1.98 -17.44 -4.55
C CYS A 127 -2.05 -17.90 -3.08
N GLY A 128 -1.66 -17.07 -2.12
CA GLY A 128 -1.65 -17.41 -0.69
C GLY A 128 -0.57 -18.39 -0.22
N ILE A 129 0.22 -18.96 -1.16
CA ILE A 129 1.30 -19.92 -0.86
C ILE A 129 2.45 -19.21 -0.12
N GLN A 130 3.19 -19.94 0.72
CA GLN A 130 4.36 -19.43 1.40
C GLN A 130 5.46 -19.01 0.42
N ILE A 131 6.01 -17.82 0.63
CA ILE A 131 7.19 -17.33 -0.09
C ILE A 131 8.42 -18.03 0.49
N SER A 132 9.34 -18.47 -0.37
CA SER A 132 10.56 -19.15 0.08
C SER A 132 11.39 -18.23 0.98
N ARG A 133 12.04 -18.83 1.98
CA ARG A 133 12.88 -18.06 2.92
C ARG A 133 14.05 -17.39 2.21
N GLU A 134 14.65 -18.08 1.25
CA GLU A 134 15.74 -17.55 0.41
C GLU A 134 15.32 -16.28 -0.33
N ARG A 135 14.09 -16.25 -0.88
CA ARG A 135 13.53 -15.05 -1.52
C ARG A 135 13.32 -13.93 -0.51
N LEU A 136 12.76 -14.22 0.66
CA LEU A 136 12.56 -13.21 1.70
C LEU A 136 13.87 -12.69 2.30
N SER A 137 14.92 -13.51 2.36
CA SER A 137 16.24 -13.05 2.79
C SER A 137 16.93 -12.15 1.77
N ALA A 138 16.64 -12.33 0.48
CA ALA A 138 17.17 -11.46 -0.57
C ALA A 138 16.31 -10.20 -0.77
N LEU A 139 14.99 -10.35 -0.72
CA LEU A 139 13.99 -9.31 -0.97
C LEU A 139 12.88 -9.39 0.10
N PRO A 140 13.08 -8.78 1.28
CA PRO A 140 12.11 -8.83 2.37
C PRO A 140 10.74 -8.22 2.02
N TRP A 141 10.68 -7.31 1.07
CA TRP A 141 9.44 -6.67 0.60
C TRP A 141 8.65 -7.51 -0.43
N ALA A 142 9.17 -8.65 -0.88
CA ALA A 142 8.53 -9.47 -1.91
C ALA A 142 7.04 -9.76 -1.64
N ARG A 143 6.18 -9.43 -2.61
CA ARG A 143 4.72 -9.67 -2.53
C ARG A 143 4.28 -11.02 -3.09
N HIS A 144 5.05 -11.54 -4.05
CA HIS A 144 4.73 -12.77 -4.77
C HIS A 144 5.76 -13.89 -4.55
N CYS A 145 5.29 -15.14 -4.65
CA CYS A 145 6.16 -16.30 -4.85
C CYS A 145 6.76 -16.29 -6.27
N MET A 146 7.75 -17.13 -6.54
CA MET A 146 8.44 -17.13 -7.84
C MET A 146 7.51 -17.39 -9.02
N SER A 147 6.55 -18.31 -8.90
CA SER A 147 5.60 -18.60 -9.98
C SER A 147 4.67 -17.43 -10.27
N CYS A 148 4.12 -16.78 -9.24
CA CYS A 148 3.29 -15.58 -9.42
C CYS A 148 4.12 -14.39 -9.93
N GLN A 149 5.37 -14.26 -9.51
CA GLN A 149 6.29 -13.25 -10.03
C GLN A 149 6.53 -13.43 -11.53
N GLU A 150 6.79 -14.65 -11.99
CA GLU A 150 7.00 -14.96 -13.40
C GLU A 150 5.74 -14.69 -14.24
N LEU A 151 4.55 -14.97 -13.70
CA LEU A 151 3.28 -14.64 -14.35
C LEU A 151 3.05 -13.13 -14.43
N GLU A 152 3.38 -12.39 -13.37
CA GLU A 152 3.28 -10.92 -13.34
C GLU A 152 4.17 -10.27 -14.41
N GLU A 153 5.42 -10.72 -14.51
CA GLU A 153 6.37 -10.23 -15.51
C GLU A 153 5.93 -10.52 -16.96
N ARG A 154 5.12 -11.56 -17.15
CA ARG A 154 4.51 -11.91 -18.44
C ARG A 154 3.16 -11.21 -18.68
N GLY A 155 2.64 -10.45 -17.72
CA GLY A 155 1.30 -9.86 -17.77
C GLY A 155 0.17 -10.91 -17.75
N GLN A 156 0.43 -12.08 -17.17
CA GLN A 156 -0.47 -13.23 -17.11
C GLN A 156 -0.97 -13.52 -15.69
N LEU A 157 -0.62 -12.68 -14.71
CA LEU A 157 -1.09 -12.87 -13.35
C LEU A 157 -2.60 -12.58 -13.30
N PRO A 158 -3.43 -13.54 -12.86
CA PRO A 158 -4.86 -13.31 -12.73
C PRO A 158 -5.15 -12.34 -11.58
N ASP A 159 -6.05 -11.39 -11.84
CA ASP A 159 -6.58 -10.51 -10.80
C ASP A 159 -7.49 -11.33 -9.88
N HIS A 160 -7.17 -11.31 -8.59
CA HIS A 160 -7.97 -11.93 -7.54
C HIS A 160 -8.46 -10.80 -6.62
N ASP A 161 -9.64 -10.26 -6.94
CA ASP A 161 -10.39 -9.32 -6.09
C ASP A 161 -10.99 -10.01 -4.85
#